data_AF-A0A955YA31-F1
#
_entry.id   AF-A0A955YA31-F1
#
_cell.length_a   1.000
_cell.length_b   1.000
_cell.length_c   1.000
_cell.angle_alpha   90.00
_cell.angle_beta   90.00
_cell.angle_gamma   90.00
#
_symmetry.space_group_name_H-M   'P 1'
#
loop_
_entity.id
_entity.type
_entity.pdbx_description
1 polymer ?
#
loop_
_entity_poly.entity_id
_entity_poly.type
_entity_poly.pdbx_seq_one_letter_code
_entity_poly.pdbx_strand_id
1 'polypeptide(L)'
;MLEVIRRNFCRHVTVLPEAASILFSGGFPRESSDAGLRATQRAIFHTQHQLEEIARSCSGAAVALCDRGTLDGLAYWPGEEGDLWEEVGSSRGRELARYDAVIHLRTPGADQGYDHSNPVRVESASEAAGIDRRILGAWEGHPRRYEVPSADDFLEKVRVAVERIRELVPACCRGHRVPELDP
;
A
#
# COMPACT_ATOMS: atom_id res chain seq x y z
N MET A 1 -3.00 5.99 -10.32
CA MET A 1 -2.98 6.76 -9.06
C MET A 1 -1.57 7.21 -8.66
N LEU A 2 -0.61 6.31 -8.45
CA LEU A 2 0.74 6.70 -8.01
C LEU A 2 1.46 7.63 -8.99
N GLU A 3 1.20 7.49 -10.29
CA GLU A 3 1.70 8.43 -11.28
C GLU A 3 1.11 9.83 -11.11
N VAL A 4 -0.19 9.93 -10.79
CA VAL A 4 -0.85 11.21 -10.47
C VAL A 4 -0.22 11.82 -9.22
N ILE A 5 0.02 11.01 -8.18
CA ILE A 5 0.70 11.44 -6.95
C ILE A 5 2.12 11.95 -7.29
N ARG A 6 2.92 11.20 -8.07
CA ARG A 6 4.27 11.64 -8.47
C ARG A 6 4.28 12.98 -9.20
N ARG A 7 3.25 13.27 -10.00
CA ARG A 7 3.12 14.57 -10.68
C ARG A 7 2.67 15.70 -9.73
N ASN A 8 1.92 15.39 -8.67
CA ASN A 8 1.32 16.36 -7.75
C ASN A 8 2.20 16.80 -6.58
N PHE A 9 3.35 16.16 -6.34
CA PHE A 9 4.22 16.50 -5.22
C PHE A 9 5.65 16.83 -5.68
N CYS A 10 6.36 17.64 -4.88
CA CYS A 10 7.71 18.04 -5.21
C CYS A 10 8.72 16.90 -4.98
N ARG A 11 9.98 17.12 -5.39
CA ARG A 11 11.08 16.14 -5.28
C ARG A 11 11.34 15.56 -3.88
N HIS A 12 10.82 16.19 -2.82
CA HIS A 12 10.99 15.72 -1.44
C HIS A 12 9.95 14.66 -1.04
N VAL A 13 9.01 14.33 -1.92
CA VAL A 13 8.08 13.20 -1.77
C VAL A 13 8.54 12.08 -2.69
N THR A 14 9.01 10.98 -2.11
CA THR A 14 9.46 9.81 -2.86
C THR A 14 8.36 8.75 -2.85
N VAL A 15 7.99 8.26 -4.03
CA VAL A 15 6.98 7.21 -4.18
C VAL A 15 7.68 5.86 -4.42
N LEU A 16 7.57 4.97 -3.43
CA LEU A 16 8.15 3.64 -3.48
C LEU A 16 7.29 2.69 -4.33
N PRO A 17 7.91 1.86 -5.18
CA PRO A 17 7.19 0.85 -5.95
C PRO A 17 6.62 -0.25 -5.04
N GLU A 18 5.59 -0.96 -5.52
CA GLU A 18 5.03 -2.11 -4.82
C GLU A 18 6.02 -3.28 -4.77
N ALA A 19 6.33 -3.77 -3.56
CA ALA A 19 7.27 -4.86 -3.34
C ALA A 19 6.85 -6.16 -4.05
N ALA A 20 5.57 -6.52 -4.00
CA ALA A 20 5.04 -7.70 -4.67
C ALA A 20 5.23 -7.64 -6.20
N SER A 21 4.93 -6.48 -6.81
CA SER A 21 5.14 -6.26 -8.24
C SER A 21 6.63 -6.41 -8.62
N ILE A 22 7.57 -5.87 -7.82
CA ILE A 22 9.02 -6.06 -8.05
C ILE A 22 9.38 -7.55 -8.06
N LEU A 23 8.94 -8.30 -7.06
CA LEU A 23 9.29 -9.71 -6.92
C LEU A 23 8.73 -10.54 -8.07
N PHE A 24 7.44 -10.38 -8.39
CA PHE A 24 6.80 -11.16 -9.44
C PHE A 24 7.28 -10.79 -10.85
N SER A 25 7.52 -9.50 -11.13
CA SER A 25 8.15 -9.08 -12.37
C SER A 25 9.60 -9.56 -12.48
N GLY A 26 10.27 -9.78 -11.33
CA GLY A 26 11.60 -10.37 -11.23
C GLY A 26 11.65 -11.91 -11.30
N GLY A 27 10.50 -12.58 -11.49
CA GLY A 27 10.44 -14.04 -11.64
C GLY A 27 10.31 -14.82 -10.33
N PHE A 28 9.95 -14.17 -9.22
CA PHE A 28 9.64 -14.89 -7.98
C PHE A 28 8.46 -15.86 -8.20
N PRO A 29 8.56 -17.14 -7.82
CA PRO A 29 7.51 -18.13 -8.08
C PRO A 29 6.18 -17.80 -7.40
N ARG A 30 5.07 -18.07 -8.09
CA ARG A 30 3.71 -17.96 -7.54
C ARG A 30 3.19 -19.33 -7.17
N GLU A 31 3.49 -19.73 -5.95
CA GLU A 31 3.06 -21.01 -5.38
C GLU A 31 1.84 -20.80 -4.49
N SER A 32 0.79 -21.61 -4.68
CA SER A 32 -0.45 -21.54 -3.89
C SER A 32 -0.41 -22.40 -2.62
N SER A 33 0.63 -23.22 -2.46
CA SER A 33 0.84 -23.99 -1.22
C SER A 33 1.13 -23.07 -0.04
N ASP A 34 0.78 -23.49 1.18
CA ASP A 34 1.06 -22.72 2.40
C ASP A 34 2.54 -22.34 2.52
N ALA A 35 3.45 -23.26 2.19
CA ALA A 35 4.89 -23.00 2.19
C ALA A 35 5.28 -21.91 1.18
N GLY A 36 4.67 -21.94 -0.01
CA GLY A 36 4.84 -20.95 -1.07
C GLY A 36 4.31 -19.57 -0.70
N LEU A 37 3.11 -19.51 -0.13
CA LEU A 37 2.49 -18.29 0.38
C LEU A 37 3.34 -17.66 1.49
N ARG A 38 3.77 -18.46 2.47
CA ARG A 38 4.64 -17.99 3.55
C ARG A 38 5.96 -17.44 2.99
N ALA A 39 6.60 -18.16 2.06
CA ALA A 39 7.83 -17.68 1.41
C ALA A 39 7.63 -16.37 0.65
N THR A 40 6.52 -16.25 -0.07
CA THR A 40 6.15 -15.03 -0.79
C THR A 40 5.96 -13.84 0.15
N GLN A 41 5.21 -14.03 1.25
CA GLN A 41 4.96 -12.95 2.21
C GLN A 41 6.24 -12.50 2.95
N ARG A 42 7.13 -13.43 3.33
CA ARG A 42 8.44 -13.07 3.88
C ARG A 42 9.27 -12.26 2.90
N ALA A 43 9.30 -12.67 1.63
CA ALA A 43 10.03 -11.94 0.59
C ALA A 43 9.46 -10.52 0.40
N ILE A 44 8.13 -10.39 0.27
CA ILE A 44 7.45 -9.09 0.17
C ILE A 44 7.77 -8.21 1.37
N PHE A 45 7.67 -8.74 2.60
CA PHE A 45 7.96 -8.03 3.83
C PHE A 45 9.37 -7.46 3.84
N HIS A 46 10.38 -8.29 3.55
CA HIS A 46 11.77 -7.84 3.55
C HIS A 46 12.07 -6.87 2.42
N THR A 47 11.52 -7.08 1.22
CA THR A 47 11.66 -6.12 0.11
C THR A 47 11.04 -4.77 0.46
N GLN A 48 9.83 -4.75 1.01
CA GLN A 48 9.15 -3.53 1.46
C GLN A 48 10.01 -2.79 2.51
N HIS A 49 10.53 -3.52 3.49
CA HIS A 49 11.38 -2.94 4.54
C HIS A 49 12.67 -2.33 3.96
N GLN A 50 13.28 -2.95 2.93
CA GLN A 50 14.47 -2.40 2.28
C GLN A 50 14.15 -1.18 1.40
N LEU A 51 13.01 -1.16 0.71
CA LEU A 51 12.57 0.02 -0.05
C LEU A 51 12.39 1.22 0.86
N GLU A 52 11.76 1.02 2.02
CA GLU A 52 11.62 2.05 3.05
C GLU A 52 12.97 2.53 3.57
N GLU A 53 13.91 1.61 3.78
CA GLU A 53 15.24 1.95 4.28
C GLU A 53 16.05 2.78 3.27
N ILE A 54 15.97 2.44 1.98
CA ILE A 54 16.55 3.27 0.90
C ILE A 54 15.93 4.66 0.91
N ALA A 55 14.62 4.77 1.14
CA ALA A 55 13.95 6.06 1.25
C ALA A 55 14.51 6.88 2.43
N ARG A 56 14.64 6.27 3.61
CA ARG A 56 15.16 6.95 4.81
C ARG A 56 16.63 7.36 4.68
N SER A 57 17.46 6.46 4.16
CA SER A 57 18.92 6.57 4.24
C SER A 57 19.55 7.18 2.98
N CYS A 58 18.91 7.09 1.81
CA CYS A 58 19.53 7.46 0.53
C CYS A 58 18.81 8.57 -0.23
N SER A 59 17.50 8.77 -0.02
CA SER A 59 16.71 9.63 -0.92
C SER A 59 16.71 11.12 -0.55
N GLY A 60 17.08 11.48 0.69
CA GLY A 60 16.90 12.84 1.21
C GLY A 60 15.43 13.31 1.20
N ALA A 61 14.48 12.38 1.05
CA ALA A 61 13.06 12.67 1.02
C ALA A 61 12.57 13.11 2.40
N ALA A 62 11.66 14.08 2.40
CA ALA A 62 10.94 14.46 3.60
C ALA A 62 9.80 13.46 3.90
N VAL A 63 9.22 12.87 2.85
CA VAL A 63 8.12 11.90 2.96
C VAL A 63 8.29 10.78 1.94
N ALA A 64 8.12 9.54 2.39
CA ALA A 64 8.05 8.36 1.53
C ALA A 64 6.60 7.87 1.45
N LEU A 65 6.04 7.82 0.24
CA LEU A 65 4.74 7.23 -0.04
C LEU A 65 4.95 5.79 -0.51
N CYS A 66 4.47 4.86 0.30
CA CYS A 66 4.59 3.43 0.01
C CYS A 66 3.35 2.95 -0.74
N ASP A 67 3.54 2.27 -1.86
CA ASP A 67 2.49 1.45 -2.45
C ASP A 67 2.46 0.10 -1.73
N ARG A 68 1.47 -0.07 -0.85
CA ARG A 68 1.39 -1.12 0.20
C ARG A 68 2.32 -0.86 1.40
N GLY A 69 2.03 -1.51 2.51
CA GLY A 69 2.89 -1.54 3.70
C GLY A 69 3.07 -2.95 4.24
N THR A 70 3.94 -3.11 5.24
CA THR A 70 4.34 -4.43 5.76
C THR A 70 3.17 -5.21 6.37
N LEU A 71 2.17 -4.54 6.94
CA LEU A 71 0.99 -5.20 7.52
C LEU A 71 0.02 -5.75 6.48
N ASP A 72 0.07 -5.31 5.21
CA ASP A 72 -0.77 -5.87 4.16
C ASP A 72 -0.53 -7.39 4.00
N GLY A 73 0.68 -7.87 4.31
CA GLY A 73 1.03 -9.29 4.24
C GLY A 73 0.17 -10.19 5.13
N LEU A 74 -0.39 -9.67 6.23
CA LEU A 74 -1.33 -10.41 7.09
C LEU A 74 -2.58 -10.86 6.34
N ALA A 75 -3.02 -10.11 5.33
CA ALA A 75 -4.20 -10.47 4.54
C ALA A 75 -3.98 -11.66 3.60
N TYR A 76 -2.72 -12.05 3.39
CA TYR A 76 -2.28 -13.12 2.50
C TYR A 76 -1.54 -14.23 3.24
N TRP A 77 -1.36 -14.11 4.55
CA TRP A 77 -0.68 -15.12 5.36
C TRP A 77 -1.61 -16.31 5.64
N PRO A 78 -1.17 -17.56 5.39
CA PRO A 78 -2.02 -18.74 5.56
C PRO A 78 -2.12 -19.24 7.02
N GLY A 79 -1.39 -18.61 7.96
CA GLY A 79 -1.35 -19.02 9.37
C GLY A 79 -1.84 -17.94 10.33
N GLU A 80 -1.50 -18.09 11.60
CA GLU A 80 -1.78 -17.09 12.63
C GLU A 80 -0.86 -15.86 12.47
N GLU A 81 -1.35 -14.69 12.91
CA GLU A 81 -0.58 -13.43 12.86
C GLU A 81 0.75 -13.55 13.63
N GLY A 82 0.77 -14.27 14.75
CA GLY A 82 1.97 -14.49 15.56
C GLY A 82 3.09 -15.18 14.79
N ASP A 83 2.75 -16.16 13.95
CA ASP A 83 3.72 -16.91 13.14
C ASP A 83 4.46 -15.97 12.17
N LEU A 84 3.73 -15.06 11.51
CA LEU A 84 4.35 -14.10 10.59
C LEU A 84 5.39 -13.26 11.32
N TRP A 85 5.03 -12.73 12.49
CA TRP A 85 5.90 -11.87 13.28
C TRP A 85 7.15 -12.59 13.79
N GLU A 86 7.02 -13.84 14.20
CA GLU A 86 8.15 -14.69 14.55
C GLU A 86 9.07 -14.91 13.33
N GLU A 87 8.49 -15.29 12.18
CA GLU A 87 9.24 -15.61 10.97
C GLU A 87 9.99 -14.42 10.37
N VAL A 88 9.47 -13.19 10.51
CA VAL A 88 10.12 -11.96 10.01
C VAL A 88 10.90 -11.20 11.09
N GLY A 89 10.88 -11.67 12.34
CA GLY A 89 11.59 -11.06 13.47
C GLY A 89 11.07 -9.68 13.88
N SER A 90 9.75 -9.46 13.78
CA SER A 90 9.11 -8.18 14.13
C SER A 90 7.90 -8.38 15.05
N SER A 91 7.07 -7.35 15.19
CA SER A 91 5.80 -7.41 15.90
C SER A 91 4.83 -6.38 15.34
N ARG A 92 3.53 -6.62 15.51
CA ARG A 92 2.48 -5.68 15.09
C ARG A 92 2.75 -4.25 15.56
N GLY A 93 3.07 -4.07 16.84
CA GLY A 93 3.32 -2.74 17.41
C GLY A 93 4.54 -2.05 16.79
N ARG A 94 5.60 -2.80 16.49
CA ARG A 94 6.78 -2.26 15.79
C ARG A 94 6.41 -1.83 14.38
N GLU A 95 5.73 -2.69 13.63
CA GLU A 95 5.36 -2.39 12.25
C GLU A 95 4.35 -1.23 12.14
N LEU A 96 3.36 -1.16 13.02
CA LEU A 96 2.44 -0.01 13.10
C LEU A 96 3.20 1.30 13.33
N ALA A 97 4.16 1.31 14.26
CA ALA A 97 4.90 2.52 14.62
C ALA A 97 5.86 3.02 13.52
N ARG A 98 6.10 2.23 12.46
CA ARG A 98 6.94 2.63 11.33
C ARG A 98 6.25 3.60 10.38
N TYR A 99 4.92 3.61 10.36
CA TYR A 99 4.15 4.43 9.45
C TYR A 99 3.67 5.68 10.17
N ASP A 100 3.81 6.82 9.52
CA ASP A 100 3.24 8.06 10.05
C ASP A 100 1.72 8.07 9.90
N ALA A 101 1.22 7.61 8.76
CA ALA A 101 -0.19 7.56 8.45
C ALA A 101 -0.48 6.44 7.45
N VAL A 102 -1.72 5.96 7.47
CA VAL A 102 -2.21 4.91 6.57
C VAL A 102 -3.45 5.44 5.88
N ILE A 103 -3.47 5.38 4.54
CA ILE A 103 -4.62 5.75 3.72
C ILE A 103 -5.12 4.48 3.04
N HIS A 104 -6.22 3.93 3.54
CA HIS A 104 -6.86 2.74 2.97
C HIS A 104 -7.85 3.14 1.91
N LEU A 105 -7.64 2.68 0.68
CA LEU A 105 -8.48 2.99 -0.47
C LEU A 105 -9.40 1.81 -0.77
N ARG A 106 -10.64 1.84 -0.28
CA ARG A 106 -11.58 0.70 -0.36
C ARG A 106 -11.81 0.23 -1.80
N THR A 107 -11.75 -1.07 -2.02
CA THR A 107 -12.02 -1.68 -3.34
C THR A 107 -13.51 -1.54 -3.68
N PRO A 108 -13.91 -1.25 -4.94
CA PRO A 108 -15.31 -1.23 -5.33
C PRO A 108 -15.99 -2.57 -5.05
N GLY A 109 -17.29 -2.53 -4.73
CA GLY A 109 -18.10 -3.73 -4.65
C GLY A 109 -18.18 -4.46 -6.00
N ALA A 110 -18.55 -5.75 -5.97
CA ALA A 110 -18.72 -6.54 -7.19
C ALA A 110 -19.79 -5.98 -8.15
N ASP A 111 -20.69 -5.14 -7.62
CA ASP A 111 -21.74 -4.39 -8.30
C ASP A 111 -21.26 -3.08 -8.94
N GLN A 112 -20.03 -2.63 -8.67
CA GLN A 112 -19.50 -1.31 -9.07
C GLN A 112 -18.37 -1.38 -10.12
N GLY A 113 -18.28 -2.48 -10.88
CA GLY A 113 -17.34 -2.57 -12.02
C GLY A 113 -15.91 -2.90 -11.60
N TYR A 114 -15.70 -4.15 -11.16
CA TYR A 114 -14.36 -4.65 -10.88
C TYR A 114 -13.52 -4.71 -12.17
N ASP A 115 -12.42 -3.98 -12.21
CA ASP A 115 -11.52 -3.91 -13.37
C ASP A 115 -10.69 -5.21 -13.51
N HIS A 116 -11.02 -5.99 -14.53
CA HIS A 116 -10.33 -7.23 -14.90
C HIS A 116 -9.11 -7.03 -15.81
N SER A 117 -8.74 -5.79 -16.15
CA SER A 117 -7.67 -5.50 -17.12
C SER A 117 -6.25 -5.66 -16.58
N ASN A 118 -6.06 -5.84 -15.28
CA ASN A 118 -4.73 -6.00 -14.69
C ASN A 118 -4.25 -7.46 -14.77
N PRO A 119 -3.28 -7.79 -15.64
CA PRO A 119 -2.81 -9.16 -15.87
C PRO A 119 -2.10 -9.78 -14.65
N VAL A 120 -1.77 -8.97 -13.64
CA VAL A 120 -1.15 -9.39 -12.38
C VAL A 120 -2.20 -9.85 -11.35
N ARG A 121 -3.47 -9.48 -11.53
CA ARG A 121 -4.57 -9.81 -10.62
C ARG A 121 -5.21 -11.14 -11.00
N VAL A 122 -5.05 -12.12 -10.13
CA VAL A 122 -5.58 -13.49 -10.30
C VAL A 122 -6.89 -13.73 -9.52
N GLU A 123 -7.34 -12.73 -8.75
CA GLU A 123 -8.42 -12.87 -7.77
C GLU A 123 -9.76 -12.40 -8.34
N SER A 124 -10.84 -13.10 -7.97
CA SER A 124 -12.23 -12.68 -8.23
C SER A 124 -12.60 -11.43 -7.43
N ALA A 125 -13.67 -10.74 -7.85
CA ALA A 125 -14.17 -9.56 -7.14
C ALA A 125 -14.53 -9.85 -5.67
N SER A 126 -15.09 -11.03 -5.38
CA SER A 126 -15.41 -11.46 -4.01
C SER A 126 -14.17 -11.72 -3.17
N GLU A 127 -13.13 -12.32 -3.76
CA GLU A 127 -11.85 -12.56 -3.08
C GLU A 127 -11.16 -11.23 -2.77
N ALA A 128 -11.16 -10.31 -3.74
CA ALA A 128 -10.62 -8.96 -3.56
C ALA A 128 -11.33 -8.19 -2.44
N ALA A 129 -12.66 -8.29 -2.34
CA ALA A 129 -13.41 -7.71 -1.23
C ALA A 129 -13.12 -8.38 0.13
N GLY A 130 -12.83 -9.69 0.13
CA GLY A 130 -12.37 -10.40 1.32
C GLY A 130 -11.00 -9.91 1.79
N ILE A 131 -10.07 -9.78 0.86
CA ILE A 131 -8.71 -9.28 1.10
C ILE A 131 -8.73 -7.83 1.57
N ASP A 132 -9.51 -6.97 0.92
CA ASP A 132 -9.69 -5.57 1.33
C ASP A 132 -10.08 -5.46 2.81
N ARG A 133 -11.05 -6.26 3.26
CA ARG A 133 -11.46 -6.33 4.67
C ARG A 133 -10.35 -6.83 5.60
N ARG A 134 -9.58 -7.83 5.17
CA ARG A 134 -8.43 -8.34 5.96
C ARG A 134 -7.33 -7.30 6.09
N ILE A 135 -6.97 -6.61 5.00
CA ILE A 135 -6.01 -5.49 5.03
C ILE A 135 -6.54 -4.38 5.95
N LEU A 136 -7.82 -4.05 5.81
CA LEU A 136 -8.46 -3.05 6.65
C LEU A 136 -8.29 -3.39 8.15
N GLY A 137 -8.52 -4.64 8.54
CA GLY A 137 -8.30 -5.12 9.92
C GLY A 137 -6.84 -5.24 10.33
N ALA A 138 -5.94 -5.56 9.40
CA ALA A 138 -4.50 -5.61 9.66
C ALA A 138 -3.95 -4.27 10.17
N TRP A 139 -4.50 -3.16 9.68
CA TRP A 139 -4.12 -1.81 10.10
C TRP A 139 -4.89 -1.26 11.31
N GLU A 140 -5.76 -2.06 11.93
CA GLU A 140 -6.45 -1.65 13.15
C GLU A 140 -5.45 -1.39 14.28
N GLY A 141 -5.66 -0.28 15.00
CA GLY A 141 -4.76 0.21 16.06
C GLY A 141 -3.78 1.29 15.62
N HIS A 142 -3.62 1.57 14.31
CA HIS A 142 -2.81 2.70 13.86
C HIS A 142 -3.49 4.05 14.20
N PRO A 143 -2.81 5.00 14.88
CA PRO A 143 -3.44 6.22 15.41
C PRO A 143 -3.88 7.20 14.31
N ARG A 144 -3.23 7.16 13.13
CA ARG A 144 -3.53 8.02 11.98
C ARG A 144 -3.92 7.17 10.77
N ARG A 145 -5.08 6.53 10.86
CA ARG A 145 -5.64 5.68 9.81
C ARG A 145 -6.84 6.37 9.18
N TYR A 146 -6.80 6.53 7.86
CA TYR A 146 -7.84 7.18 7.07
C TYR A 146 -8.41 6.17 6.08
N GLU A 147 -9.72 6.00 6.11
CA GLU A 147 -10.44 5.19 5.13
C GLU A 147 -11.04 6.11 4.07
N VAL A 148 -10.76 5.83 2.80
CA VAL A 148 -11.41 6.46 1.66
C VAL A 148 -12.38 5.44 1.08
N PRO A 149 -13.71 5.71 1.13
CA PRO A 149 -14.71 4.79 0.61
C PRO A 149 -14.53 4.56 -0.90
N SER A 150 -15.15 3.50 -1.42
CA SER A 150 -15.28 3.37 -2.87
C SER A 150 -16.18 4.51 -3.37
N ALA A 151 -15.77 5.14 -4.47
CA ALA A 151 -16.56 6.13 -5.19
C ALA A 151 -16.78 5.57 -6.60
N ASP A 152 -17.93 5.92 -7.20
CA ASP A 152 -18.22 5.55 -8.58
C ASP A 152 -17.24 6.23 -9.56
N ASP A 153 -16.69 7.38 -9.17
CA ASP A 153 -15.63 8.08 -9.90
C ASP A 153 -14.24 7.82 -9.28
N PHE A 154 -13.40 7.14 -10.06
CA PHE A 154 -12.00 6.92 -9.72
C PHE A 154 -11.23 8.22 -9.50
N LEU A 155 -11.55 9.29 -10.23
CA LEU A 155 -10.88 10.58 -10.13
C LEU A 155 -11.20 11.26 -8.79
N GLU A 156 -12.44 11.15 -8.32
CA GLU A 156 -12.83 11.64 -6.99
C GLU A 156 -12.06 10.93 -5.88
N LYS A 157 -11.92 9.60 -5.98
CA LYS A 157 -11.13 8.81 -5.02
C LYS A 157 -9.66 9.25 -4.99
N VAL A 158 -9.06 9.50 -6.16
CA VAL A 158 -7.70 10.03 -6.27
C VAL A 158 -7.59 11.42 -5.65
N ARG A 159 -8.57 12.30 -5.90
CA ARG A 159 -8.60 13.66 -5.32
C ARG A 159 -8.59 13.62 -3.79
N VAL A 160 -9.48 12.83 -3.19
CA VAL A 160 -9.55 12.67 -1.72
C VAL A 160 -8.23 12.13 -1.16
N ALA A 161 -7.63 11.15 -1.82
CA ALA A 161 -6.34 10.60 -1.41
C ALA A 161 -5.21 11.65 -1.47
N VAL A 162 -5.14 12.44 -2.55
CA VAL A 162 -4.14 13.50 -2.71
C VAL A 162 -4.33 14.60 -1.68
N GLU A 163 -5.57 15.02 -1.40
CA GLU A 163 -5.88 16.00 -0.35
C GLU A 163 -5.39 15.51 1.03
N ARG A 164 -5.62 14.24 1.37
CA ARG A 164 -5.11 13.66 2.62
C ARG A 164 -3.59 13.62 2.68
N ILE A 165 -2.93 13.24 1.60
CA ILE A 165 -1.46 13.26 1.53
C ILE A 165 -0.96 14.70 1.73
N ARG A 166 -1.62 15.71 1.14
CA ARG A 166 -1.24 17.13 1.31
C ARG A 166 -1.29 17.59 2.77
N GLU A 167 -2.23 17.10 3.56
CA GLU A 167 -2.29 17.42 5.00
C GLU A 167 -1.12 16.81 5.78
N LEU A 168 -0.65 15.64 5.34
CA LEU A 168 0.41 14.86 6.00
C LEU A 168 1.82 15.29 5.59
N VAL A 169 2.00 15.97 4.45
CA VAL A 169 3.30 16.51 4.03
C VAL A 169 3.60 17.87 4.66
N PRO A 170 4.89 18.22 4.85
CA PRO A 170 5.30 19.53 5.36
C PRO A 170 4.74 20.70 4.52
N ALA A 171 4.54 21.87 5.14
CA ALA A 171 3.93 23.03 4.49
C ALA A 171 4.63 23.44 3.18
N CYS A 172 5.96 23.33 3.10
CA CYS A 172 6.74 23.61 1.89
C CYS A 172 6.40 22.68 0.70
N CYS A 173 5.79 21.52 0.95
CA CYS A 173 5.42 20.53 -0.06
C CYS A 173 3.92 20.60 -0.43
N ARG A 174 3.11 21.43 0.25
CA ARG A 174 1.65 21.51 0.05
C ARG A 174 1.23 22.34 -1.17
N GLY A 175 2.09 23.26 -1.62
CA GLY A 175 1.76 24.27 -2.63
C GLY A 175 2.03 23.89 -4.09
N HIS A 176 2.66 22.74 -4.37
CA HIS A 176 2.85 22.28 -5.74
C HIS A 176 1.52 21.74 -6.29
N ARG A 177 0.96 22.42 -7.30
CA ARG A 177 -0.25 22.01 -8.02
C ARG A 177 0.08 21.67 -9.48
N VAL A 178 -0.57 20.64 -10.03
CA VAL A 178 -0.57 20.38 -11.48
C VAL A 178 -1.89 20.91 -12.06
N PRO A 179 -1.89 21.64 -13.19
CA PRO A 179 -3.08 22.26 -13.76
C PRO A 179 -4.23 21.30 -14.12
N GLU A 180 -3.94 20.03 -14.39
CA GLU A 180 -4.90 19.04 -14.94
C GLU A 180 -5.98 18.56 -13.96
N LEU A 181 -5.94 18.98 -12.69
CA LEU A 181 -6.88 18.59 -11.63
C LEU A 181 -7.61 19.79 -10.97
N ASP A 182 -7.37 21.01 -11.45
CA ASP A 182 -8.19 22.18 -11.10
C ASP A 182 -9.20 22.41 -12.25
N PRO A 183 -10.51 22.59 -11.96
CA PRO A 183 -11.53 22.82 -12.98
C PRO A 183 -11.35 24.14 -13.76
#